data_AF-D9MQR0-F1
#
_entry.id   AF-D9MQR0-F1
#
_cell.length_a   1.000
_cell.length_b   1.000
_cell.length_c   1.000
_cell.angle_alpha   90.00
_cell.angle_beta   90.00
_cell.angle_gamma   90.00
#
_symmetry.space_group_name_H-M   'P 1'
#
loop_
_entity.id
_entity.type
_entity.pdbx_description
1 polymer ?
#
loop_
_entity_poly.entity_id
_entity_poly.type
_entity_poly.pdbx_seq_one_letter_code
_entity_poly.pdbx_strand_id
1 'polypeptide(L)'
;GKSTVTTLLTRYLARSYPDSNFGVLDIDICGPSQPRLMGALGENVHQSGSGWSPVGIDDNVCLMSIGFLLGSVDDAIIWRGPKKNGMIRQFLSEVDWGNLDLLLLDTPPGTSDEHLSVVSYLKDDSSPDSVHAIIVTTPQ
;
A
#
# COMPACT_ATOMS: atom_id res chain seq x y z
N GLY A 1 6.86 4.91 12.85
CA GLY A 1 7.05 6.27 12.29
C GLY A 1 6.75 6.34 10.81
N LYS A 2 7.37 5.49 9.99
CA LYS A 2 7.18 5.44 8.53
C LYS A 2 5.72 5.46 8.09
N SER A 3 4.89 4.53 8.59
CA SER A 3 3.48 4.45 8.19
C SER A 3 2.69 5.72 8.48
N THR A 4 2.96 6.37 9.62
CA THR A 4 2.40 7.68 9.97
C THR A 4 2.83 8.76 8.97
N VAL A 5 4.11 8.77 8.56
CA VAL A 5 4.60 9.69 7.52
C VAL A 5 3.87 9.43 6.21
N THR A 6 3.72 8.17 5.79
CA THR A 6 2.95 7.80 4.59
C THR A 6 1.51 8.32 4.64
N THR A 7 0.80 8.12 5.76
CA THR A 7 -0.56 8.61 5.95
C THR A 7 -0.65 10.14 5.87
N LEU A 8 0.23 10.84 6.59
CA LEU A 8 0.21 12.30 6.64
C LEU A 8 0.59 12.92 5.29
N LEU A 9 1.58 12.34 4.59
CA LEU A 9 1.96 12.76 3.25
C LEU A 9 0.80 12.57 2.28
N THR A 10 0.14 11.41 2.30
CA THR A 10 -1.03 11.14 1.45
C THR A 10 -2.12 12.17 1.68
N ARG A 11 -2.51 12.41 2.94
CA ARG A 11 -3.55 13.39 3.28
C ARG A 11 -3.17 14.82 2.88
N TYR A 12 -1.89 15.17 2.97
CA TYR A 12 -1.41 16.47 2.51
C TYR A 12 -1.50 16.61 0.98
N LEU A 13 -1.05 15.59 0.24
CA LEU A 13 -1.08 15.58 -1.22
C LEU A 13 -2.53 15.62 -1.74
N ALA A 14 -3.41 14.77 -1.19
CA ALA A 14 -4.84 14.74 -1.54
C ALA A 14 -5.52 16.09 -1.38
N ARG A 15 -5.18 16.85 -0.34
CA ARG A 15 -5.71 18.20 -0.10
C ARG A 15 -5.07 19.26 -1.00
N SER A 16 -3.80 19.09 -1.33
CA SER A 16 -3.04 20.04 -2.15
C SER A 16 -3.38 19.91 -3.64
N TYR A 17 -3.77 18.71 -4.07
CA TYR A 17 -4.07 18.34 -5.45
C TYR A 17 -5.44 17.64 -5.52
N PRO A 18 -6.55 18.37 -5.37
CA PRO A 18 -7.89 17.79 -5.28
C PRO A 18 -8.34 17.08 -6.57
N ASP A 19 -7.76 17.45 -7.72
CA ASP A 19 -8.06 16.84 -9.02
C ASP A 19 -7.19 15.61 -9.31
N SER A 20 -6.29 15.24 -8.40
CA SER A 20 -5.43 14.06 -8.51
C SER A 20 -5.89 12.97 -7.55
N ASN A 21 -5.72 11.71 -7.97
CA ASN A 21 -6.11 10.53 -7.24
C ASN A 21 -4.91 9.81 -6.64
N PHE A 22 -5.03 9.44 -5.36
CA PHE A 22 -3.96 8.85 -4.57
C PHE A 22 -4.35 7.47 -4.07
N GLY A 23 -3.44 6.51 -4.22
CA GLY A 23 -3.57 5.17 -3.69
C GLY A 23 -2.57 4.97 -2.57
N VAL A 24 -2.97 4.27 -1.52
CA VAL A 24 -2.02 3.74 -0.53
C VAL A 24 -2.07 2.23 -0.57
N LEU A 25 -0.90 1.61 -0.68
CA LEU A 25 -0.74 0.18 -0.61
C LEU A 25 0.15 -0.19 0.59
N ASP A 26 -0.46 -0.81 1.60
CA ASP A 26 0.19 -1.34 2.79
C ASP A 26 0.55 -2.81 2.61
N ILE A 27 1.85 -3.07 2.47
CA ILE A 27 2.42 -4.42 2.33
C ILE A 27 3.18 -4.85 3.58
N ASP A 28 3.02 -4.15 4.71
CA ASP A 28 3.60 -4.56 5.99
C ASP A 28 2.77 -5.69 6.62
N ILE A 29 3.02 -6.92 6.19
CA ILE A 29 2.32 -8.13 6.65
C ILE A 29 2.47 -8.36 8.16
N CYS A 30 3.62 -8.00 8.72
CA CYS A 30 3.95 -8.27 10.12
C CYS A 30 3.19 -7.34 11.08
N GLY A 31 2.73 -6.18 10.60
CA GLY A 31 2.04 -5.21 11.43
C GLY A 31 1.34 -4.15 10.60
N PRO A 32 0.30 -4.53 9.82
CA PRO A 32 -0.39 -3.59 8.95
C PRO A 32 -1.02 -2.51 9.81
N SER A 33 -0.65 -1.27 9.52
CA SER A 33 -1.03 -0.12 10.35
C SER A 33 -1.86 0.91 9.60
N GLN A 34 -1.88 0.86 8.27
CA GLN A 34 -2.62 1.83 7.47
C GLN A 34 -4.13 1.80 7.70
N PRO A 35 -4.81 0.63 7.81
CA PRO A 35 -6.24 0.61 8.11
C PRO A 35 -6.59 1.39 9.39
N ARG A 36 -5.76 1.27 10.44
CA ARG A 36 -5.93 2.04 11.68
C ARG A 36 -5.66 3.53 11.50
N LEU A 37 -4.53 3.88 10.87
CA LEU A 37 -4.11 5.27 10.71
C LEU A 37 -5.04 6.07 9.78
N MET A 38 -5.69 5.39 8.84
CA MET A 38 -6.62 6.02 7.89
C MET A 38 -8.07 5.99 8.33
N GLY A 39 -8.40 5.30 9.43
CA GLY A 39 -9.77 5.21 9.96
C GLY A 39 -10.65 4.16 9.27
N ALA A 40 -10.03 3.16 8.65
CA ALA A 40 -10.68 2.08 7.89
C ALA A 40 -10.64 0.73 8.64
N LEU A 41 -10.62 0.73 9.96
CA LEU A 41 -10.70 -0.53 10.73
C LEU A 41 -12.08 -1.17 10.58
N GLY A 42 -12.10 -2.46 10.27
CA GLY A 42 -13.34 -3.22 10.06
C GLY A 42 -13.87 -3.16 8.62
N GLU A 43 -13.27 -2.33 7.78
CA GLU A 43 -13.51 -2.35 6.34
C GLU A 43 -12.98 -3.65 5.72
N ASN A 44 -13.63 -4.07 4.64
CA ASN A 44 -13.24 -5.25 3.90
C ASN A 44 -13.07 -4.89 2.43
N VAL A 45 -12.13 -5.55 1.78
CA VAL A 45 -11.95 -5.42 0.34
C VAL A 45 -12.95 -6.32 -0.37
N HIS A 46 -13.53 -5.80 -1.44
CA HIS A 46 -14.49 -6.54 -2.26
C HIS A 46 -13.80 -7.02 -3.53
N GLN A 47 -14.08 -8.26 -3.92
CA GLN A 47 -13.65 -8.78 -5.21
C GLN A 47 -14.79 -8.64 -6.21
N SER A 48 -14.51 -8.01 -7.34
CA SER A 48 -15.45 -7.80 -8.44
C SER A 48 -14.89 -8.42 -9.73
N GLY A 49 -15.62 -8.28 -10.84
CA GLY A 49 -15.16 -8.74 -12.15
C GLY A 49 -13.92 -8.01 -12.68
N SER A 50 -13.62 -6.80 -12.18
CA SER A 50 -12.41 -6.03 -12.56
C SER A 50 -11.21 -6.26 -11.63
N GLY A 51 -11.38 -6.99 -10.53
CA GLY A 51 -10.34 -7.21 -9.54
C GLY A 51 -10.77 -6.86 -8.12
N TRP A 52 -9.80 -6.58 -7.26
CA TRP A 52 -10.01 -6.13 -5.90
C TRP A 52 -10.32 -4.64 -5.87
N SER A 53 -11.46 -4.27 -5.29
CA SER A 53 -11.80 -2.87 -5.04
C SER A 53 -11.10 -2.39 -3.77
N PRO A 54 -10.24 -1.36 -3.84
CA PRO A 54 -9.64 -0.77 -2.65
C PRO A 54 -10.69 -0.04 -1.81
N VAL A 55 -10.40 0.13 -0.53
CA VAL A 55 -11.26 0.84 0.42
C VAL A 55 -11.13 2.33 0.18
N GLY A 56 -12.24 3.03 -0.07
CA GLY A 56 -12.26 4.49 -0.17
C GLY A 56 -12.00 5.14 1.18
N ILE A 57 -11.05 6.07 1.24
CA ILE A 57 -10.69 6.82 2.45
C ILE A 57 -11.24 8.24 2.41
N ASP A 58 -11.08 8.90 1.27
CA ASP A 58 -11.58 10.24 0.94
C ASP A 58 -11.95 10.23 -0.57
N ASP A 59 -12.58 11.30 -1.09
CA ASP A 59 -13.06 11.36 -2.49
C ASP A 59 -11.99 11.01 -3.54
N ASN A 60 -10.73 11.35 -3.26
CA ASN A 60 -9.57 11.12 -4.13
C ASN A 60 -8.48 10.25 -3.48
N VAL A 61 -8.83 9.49 -2.43
CA VAL A 61 -7.88 8.60 -1.73
C VAL A 61 -8.48 7.22 -1.54
N CYS A 62 -7.76 6.18 -1.97
CA CYS A 62 -8.12 4.79 -1.69
C CYS A 62 -6.96 4.04 -1.01
N LEU A 63 -7.31 2.99 -0.26
CA LEU A 63 -6.38 2.18 0.52
C LEU A 63 -6.56 0.70 0.16
N MET A 64 -5.45 0.04 -0.12
CA MET A 64 -5.32 -1.42 -0.08
C MET A 64 -4.34 -1.79 1.02
N SER A 65 -4.71 -2.77 1.85
CA SER A 65 -3.83 -3.27 2.91
C SER A 65 -4.02 -4.77 3.06
N ILE A 66 -2.91 -5.47 3.30
CA ILE A 66 -2.95 -6.86 3.76
C ILE A 66 -3.80 -7.01 5.03
N GLY A 67 -3.91 -5.97 5.86
CA GLY A 67 -4.75 -5.95 7.05
C GLY A 67 -6.23 -6.20 6.78
N PHE A 68 -6.73 -5.93 5.57
CA PHE A 68 -8.12 -6.24 5.18
C PHE A 68 -8.35 -7.72 4.85
N LEU A 69 -7.27 -8.47 4.57
CA LEU A 69 -7.32 -9.89 4.25
C LEU A 69 -7.09 -10.79 5.47
N LEU A 70 -6.69 -10.21 6.61
CA LEU A 70 -6.47 -10.94 7.86
C LEU A 70 -7.77 -10.97 8.66
N GLY A 71 -8.20 -12.17 9.05
CA GLY A 71 -9.44 -12.37 9.83
C GLY A 71 -9.34 -11.82 11.27
N SER A 72 -8.13 -11.77 11.82
CA SER A 72 -7.82 -11.08 13.07
C SER A 72 -6.41 -10.48 13.05
N VAL A 73 -6.17 -9.43 13.85
CA VAL A 73 -4.83 -8.83 14.02
C VAL A 73 -3.84 -9.83 14.65
N ASP A 74 -4.37 -10.78 15.43
CA ASP A 74 -3.61 -11.82 16.12
C ASP A 74 -3.34 -13.04 15.23
N ASP A 75 -3.97 -13.12 14.05
CA ASP A 75 -3.75 -14.22 13.12
C ASP A 75 -2.35 -14.19 12.50
N ALA A 76 -1.59 -13.10 12.72
CA ALA A 76 -0.17 -12.89 12.45
C ALA A 76 0.44 -14.03 11.62
N ILE A 77 0.00 -14.12 10.36
CA ILE A 77 0.29 -15.30 9.57
C ILE A 77 1.75 -15.16 9.16
N ILE A 78 2.58 -16.16 9.48
CA ILE A 78 3.94 -16.22 8.96
C ILE A 78 3.85 -16.63 7.48
N TRP A 79 3.72 -15.65 6.58
CA TRP A 79 3.72 -15.91 5.15
C TRP A 79 5.16 -16.21 4.70
N ARG A 80 5.39 -17.41 4.16
CA ARG A 80 6.68 -17.75 3.55
C ARG A 80 6.91 -16.90 2.29
N GLY A 81 8.18 -16.59 2.00
CA GLY A 81 8.63 -15.68 0.93
C GLY A 81 7.85 -15.76 -0.40
N PRO A 82 7.68 -16.95 -1.00
CA PRO A 82 6.94 -17.08 -2.28
C PRO A 82 5.48 -16.61 -2.21
N LYS A 83 4.78 -16.92 -1.10
CA LYS A 83 3.38 -16.54 -0.91
C LYS A 83 3.24 -15.02 -0.73
N LYS A 84 4.17 -14.43 0.02
CA LYS A 84 4.25 -12.97 0.22
C LYS A 84 4.49 -12.24 -1.10
N ASN A 85 5.48 -12.67 -1.88
CA ASN A 85 5.78 -12.05 -3.17
C ASN A 85 4.62 -12.19 -4.17
N GLY A 86 3.93 -13.35 -4.14
CA GLY A 86 2.68 -13.54 -4.88
C GLY A 86 1.63 -12.50 -4.51
N MET A 87 1.40 -12.26 -3.21
CA MET A 87 0.43 -11.27 -2.75
C MET A 87 0.79 -9.84 -3.15
N ILE A 88 2.07 -9.45 -3.01
CA ILE A 88 2.54 -8.13 -3.48
C ILE A 88 2.24 -7.97 -4.97
N ARG A 89 2.52 -9.00 -5.78
CA ARG A 89 2.18 -8.98 -7.21
C ARG A 89 0.68 -8.80 -7.42
N GLN A 90 -0.17 -9.56 -6.73
CA GLN A 90 -1.62 -9.44 -6.84
C GLN A 90 -2.11 -8.04 -6.47
N PHE A 91 -1.58 -7.41 -5.42
CA PHE A 91 -1.94 -6.04 -5.09
C PHE A 91 -1.56 -5.03 -6.17
N LEU A 92 -0.44 -5.25 -6.86
CA LEU A 92 0.02 -4.36 -7.92
C LEU A 92 -0.73 -4.60 -9.25
N SER A 93 -1.18 -5.83 -9.53
CA SER A 93 -1.77 -6.18 -10.83
C SER A 93 -3.28 -6.45 -10.84
N GLU A 94 -3.87 -6.81 -9.70
CA GLU A 94 -5.27 -7.24 -9.60
C GLU A 94 -6.13 -6.27 -8.78
N VAL A 95 -5.56 -5.19 -8.23
CA VAL A 95 -6.34 -4.13 -7.57
C VAL A 95 -6.79 -3.15 -8.64
N ASP A 96 -8.09 -2.88 -8.64
CA ASP A 96 -8.69 -1.88 -9.51
C ASP A 96 -8.51 -0.50 -8.88
N TRP A 97 -7.37 0.11 -9.15
CA TRP A 97 -7.02 1.45 -8.66
C TRP A 97 -7.81 2.57 -9.36
N GLY A 98 -8.54 2.26 -10.43
CA GLY A 98 -9.18 3.27 -11.28
C GLY A 98 -8.17 4.23 -11.92
N ASN A 99 -8.54 5.51 -12.01
CA ASN A 99 -7.63 6.56 -12.47
C ASN A 99 -6.73 6.96 -11.31
N LEU A 100 -5.46 6.51 -11.31
CA LEU A 100 -4.50 6.76 -10.24
C LEU A 100 -3.36 7.65 -10.72
N ASP A 101 -3.09 8.76 -10.03
CA ASP A 101 -1.96 9.63 -10.34
C ASP A 101 -0.71 9.27 -9.52
N LEU A 102 -0.90 8.81 -8.27
CA LEU A 102 0.22 8.43 -7.40
C LEU A 102 -0.15 7.27 -6.46
N LEU A 103 0.68 6.22 -6.47
CA LEU A 103 0.62 5.12 -5.52
C LEU A 103 1.71 5.28 -4.45
N LEU A 104 1.30 5.44 -3.19
CA LEU A 104 2.20 5.44 -2.04
C LEU A 104 2.29 4.02 -1.45
N LEU A 105 3.51 3.50 -1.39
CA LEU A 105 3.78 2.16 -0.88
C LEU A 105 4.31 2.22 0.55
N ASP A 106 3.58 1.62 1.48
CA ASP A 106 4.05 1.43 2.85
C ASP A 106 4.69 0.05 3.00
N THR A 107 6.01 0.00 2.95
CA THR A 107 6.79 -1.23 3.02
C THR A 107 7.02 -1.68 4.46
N PRO A 108 7.34 -2.95 4.76
CA PRO A 108 7.88 -3.32 6.07
C PRO A 108 9.14 -2.50 6.44
N PRO A 109 9.52 -2.43 7.73
CA PRO A 109 10.82 -1.90 8.12
C PRO A 109 11.96 -2.85 7.70
N GLY A 110 13.16 -2.30 7.51
CA GLY A 110 14.38 -3.07 7.23
C GLY A 110 14.73 -3.15 5.74
N THR A 111 15.48 -4.18 5.36
CA THR A 111 15.93 -4.46 3.98
C THR A 111 15.33 -5.76 3.46
N SER A 112 14.07 -5.99 3.77
CA SER A 112 13.39 -7.25 3.49
C SER A 112 13.16 -7.44 1.97
N ASP A 113 13.03 -8.69 1.51
CA ASP A 113 12.85 -9.04 0.09
C ASP A 113 11.64 -8.35 -0.58
N GLU A 114 10.68 -7.85 0.21
CA GLU A 114 9.53 -7.06 -0.21
C GLU A 114 9.97 -5.82 -1.00
N HIS A 115 11.00 -5.12 -0.54
CA HIS A 115 11.49 -3.91 -1.21
C HIS A 115 12.01 -4.23 -2.61
N LEU A 116 12.82 -5.29 -2.73
CA LEU A 116 13.36 -5.75 -4.00
C LEU A 116 12.24 -6.24 -4.93
N SER A 117 11.24 -6.94 -4.37
CA SER A 117 10.11 -7.47 -5.13
C SER A 117 9.26 -6.33 -5.72
N VAL A 118 8.92 -5.32 -4.91
CA VAL A 118 8.14 -4.16 -5.36
C VAL A 118 8.88 -3.39 -6.45
N VAL A 119 10.16 -3.07 -6.23
CA VAL A 119 10.97 -2.37 -7.23
C VAL A 119 11.06 -3.20 -8.51
N SER A 120 11.29 -4.52 -8.40
CA SER A 120 11.36 -5.39 -9.59
C SER A 120 10.04 -5.49 -10.35
N TYR A 121 8.89 -5.41 -9.67
CA TYR A 121 7.57 -5.49 -10.32
C TYR A 121 7.13 -4.16 -10.93
N LEU A 122 7.53 -3.04 -10.33
CA LEU A 122 7.22 -1.69 -10.80
C LEU A 122 8.27 -1.14 -11.77
N LYS A 123 9.43 -1.78 -11.88
CA LYS A 123 10.46 -1.35 -12.81
C LYS A 123 9.95 -1.48 -14.24
N ASP A 124 9.80 -0.32 -14.86
CA ASP A 124 9.49 -0.18 -16.28
C ASP A 124 10.71 0.44 -16.97
N ASP A 125 11.34 -0.33 -17.87
CA ASP A 125 12.52 0.14 -18.61
C ASP A 125 12.19 1.31 -19.56
N SER A 126 10.91 1.53 -19.89
CA SER A 126 10.45 2.68 -20.66
C SER A 126 10.21 3.93 -19.81
N SER A 127 10.11 3.77 -18.49
CA SER A 127 9.83 4.81 -17.50
C SER A 127 10.76 4.69 -16.27
N PRO A 128 12.09 4.77 -16.43
CA PRO A 128 13.02 4.44 -15.36
C PRO A 128 12.89 5.32 -14.10
N ASP A 129 12.37 6.54 -14.27
CA ASP A 129 12.14 7.51 -13.19
C ASP A 129 10.72 7.42 -12.61
N SER A 130 9.96 6.35 -12.88
CA SER A 130 8.59 6.20 -12.34
C SER A 130 8.55 5.82 -10.85
N VAL A 131 9.62 5.22 -10.33
CA VAL A 131 9.69 4.71 -8.95
C VAL A 131 10.66 5.53 -8.11
N HIS A 132 10.17 6.08 -7.01
CA HIS A 132 10.94 6.88 -6.07
C HIS A 132 10.85 6.31 -4.65
N ALA A 133 11.84 6.64 -3.82
CA ALA A 133 11.87 6.20 -2.42
C ALA A 133 12.06 7.38 -1.46
N ILE A 134 11.31 7.35 -0.35
CA ILE A 134 11.47 8.28 0.78
C ILE A 134 11.96 7.45 1.97
N ILE A 135 13.15 7.75 2.47
CA ILE A 135 13.73 7.09 3.64
C ILE A 135 13.31 7.87 4.88
N VAL A 136 12.52 7.25 5.75
CA VAL A 136 12.08 7.82 7.02
C VAL A 136 13.02 7.38 8.14
N THR A 137 13.61 8.34 8.85
CA THR A 137 14.53 8.10 9.97
C THR A 137 14.20 8.98 11.17
N THR A 138 14.82 8.72 12.31
CA THR A 138 14.74 9.52 13.54
C THR A 138 16.15 9.90 13.99
N PRO A 139 16.38 11.11 14.52
CA PRO A 139 17.65 11.42 15.20
C PRO A 139 17.90 10.43 16.36
N GLN A 140 19.15 10.00 16.53
CA GLN A 140 19.60 9.23 17.71
C GLN A 140 20.02 10.17 18.83
#